data_AF-A0A166TYX5-F1
#
_entry.id   AF-A0A166TYX5-F1
#
_cell.length_a   1.000
_cell.length_b   1.000
_cell.length_c   1.000
_cell.angle_alpha   90.00
_cell.angle_beta   90.00
_cell.angle_gamma   90.00
#
_symmetry.space_group_name_H-M   'P 1'
#
loop_
_entity.id
_entity.type
_entity.pdbx_description
1 polymer ?
#
loop_
_entity_poly.entity_id
_entity_poly.type
_entity_poly.pdbx_seq_one_letter_code
_entity_poly.pdbx_strand_id
1 'polypeptide(L)'
;MPRSSNATLSSTLATRRASRTGHTISPVIAAALCIKPRGKLTPDQVRKVDALKAGSPAFATMRSLAMRFHGILRSRVADSLPAWIDDAIETDLAPIVRFARTLNRDYDSVKNAIEMSWSNSQAEGQINRLKTLKRAMYGRASPELLRARMLPFRHTN
;
A
#
# COMPACT_ATOMS: atom_id res chain seq x y z
N MET A 1 -46.79 -11.08 -9.19
CA MET A 1 -46.25 -9.91 -9.91
C MET A 1 -46.38 -8.67 -9.03
N PRO A 2 -45.41 -7.75 -8.99
CA PRO A 2 -43.98 -7.96 -9.23
C PRO A 2 -43.13 -7.48 -8.03
N ARG A 3 -42.19 -8.34 -7.60
CA ARG A 3 -41.02 -7.95 -6.82
C ARG A 3 -40.01 -7.36 -7.79
N SER A 4 -39.63 -6.11 -7.58
CA SER A 4 -38.67 -5.41 -8.44
C SER A 4 -37.24 -5.85 -8.12
N SER A 5 -36.65 -6.51 -9.11
CA SER A 5 -35.24 -6.51 -9.55
C SER A 5 -34.16 -5.98 -8.60
N ASN A 6 -33.39 -6.89 -8.00
CA ASN A 6 -32.01 -6.63 -7.59
C ASN A 6 -31.09 -6.72 -8.82
N ALA A 7 -30.83 -5.57 -9.45
CA ALA A 7 -29.84 -5.43 -10.50
C ALA A 7 -28.49 -4.98 -9.91
N THR A 8 -27.53 -5.89 -9.92
CA THR A 8 -26.14 -5.67 -10.35
C THR A 8 -25.39 -4.45 -9.78
N LEU A 9 -24.79 -4.61 -8.59
CA LEU A 9 -23.65 -3.78 -8.15
C LEU A 9 -22.34 -4.44 -8.61
N SER A 10 -22.04 -4.37 -9.90
CA SER A 10 -20.73 -4.74 -10.45
C SER A 10 -19.99 -3.51 -10.97
N SER A 11 -18.93 -3.16 -10.25
CA SER A 11 -17.66 -2.64 -10.78
C SER A 11 -17.76 -1.65 -11.95
N THR A 12 -17.83 -0.35 -11.64
CA THR A 12 -17.54 0.70 -12.63
C THR A 12 -16.45 1.63 -12.11
N LEU A 13 -15.22 1.12 -12.03
CA LEU A 13 -14.04 1.96 -12.24
C LEU A 13 -14.03 2.30 -13.74
N ALA A 14 -14.80 3.33 -14.11
CA ALA A 14 -14.85 3.83 -15.47
C ALA A 14 -13.45 4.28 -15.88
N THR A 15 -12.81 3.48 -16.72
CA THR A 15 -11.59 3.83 -17.46
C THR A 15 -11.91 5.03 -18.36
N ARG A 16 -11.72 6.25 -17.85
CA ARG A 16 -12.04 7.47 -18.60
C ARG A 16 -10.87 7.88 -19.49
N ARG A 17 -11.15 8.07 -20.79
CA ARG A 17 -10.19 8.50 -21.82
C ARG A 17 -9.54 9.83 -21.43
N ALA A 18 -8.21 9.89 -21.46
CA ALA A 18 -7.47 11.15 -21.41
C ALA A 18 -7.65 11.86 -22.76
N SER A 19 -8.51 12.87 -22.80
CA SER A 19 -8.77 13.70 -23.99
C SER A 19 -7.57 14.62 -24.27
N ARG A 20 -6.54 14.06 -24.93
CA ARG A 20 -5.71 14.74 -25.96
C ARG A 20 -4.82 13.80 -26.77
N THR A 21 -4.71 12.51 -26.45
CA THR A 21 -3.79 11.58 -27.13
C THR A 21 -4.44 10.29 -27.64
N GLY A 22 -5.76 10.10 -27.50
CA GLY A 22 -6.44 8.88 -27.97
C GLY A 22 -6.06 7.59 -27.22
N HIS A 23 -5.05 7.65 -26.34
CA HIS A 23 -4.56 6.51 -25.58
C HIS A 23 -5.25 6.44 -24.22
N THR A 24 -5.98 5.35 -24.02
CA THR A 24 -6.54 4.97 -22.72
C THR A 24 -5.41 4.70 -21.73
N ILE A 25 -5.33 5.46 -20.63
CA ILE A 25 -4.35 5.18 -19.58
C ILE A 25 -4.81 3.92 -18.86
N SER A 26 -3.97 2.89 -18.85
CA SER A 26 -4.25 1.65 -18.14
C SER A 26 -4.46 1.92 -16.63
N PRO A 27 -5.44 1.27 -15.97
CA PRO A 27 -5.66 1.40 -14.54
C PRO A 27 -4.41 1.11 -13.69
N VAL A 28 -3.57 0.16 -14.13
CA VAL A 28 -2.31 -0.19 -13.44
C VAL A 28 -1.32 0.96 -13.52
N ILE A 29 -1.22 1.60 -14.68
CA ILE A 29 -0.35 2.78 -14.88
C ILE A 29 -0.89 3.96 -14.08
N ALA A 30 -2.20 4.18 -14.05
CA ALA A 30 -2.82 5.23 -13.25
C ALA A 30 -2.53 5.02 -11.75
N ALA A 31 -2.68 3.80 -11.23
CA ALA A 31 -2.38 3.47 -9.83
C ALA A 31 -0.90 3.68 -9.50
N ALA A 32 0.01 3.20 -10.35
CA ALA A 32 1.46 3.41 -10.18
C ALA A 32 1.83 4.89 -10.19
N LEU A 33 1.23 5.68 -11.09
CA LEU A 33 1.43 7.13 -11.16
C LEU A 33 0.81 7.86 -9.96
N CYS A 34 -0.26 7.33 -9.35
CA CYS A 34 -0.91 7.91 -8.18
C CYS A 34 0.04 7.97 -6.98
N ILE A 35 0.84 6.92 -6.76
CA ILE A 35 1.77 6.81 -5.62
C ILE A 35 3.20 7.28 -5.93
N LYS A 36 3.54 7.54 -7.19
CA LYS A 36 4.91 7.93 -7.57
C LYS A 36 5.21 9.39 -7.18
N PRO A 37 6.31 9.68 -6.44
CA PRO A 37 6.68 11.04 -6.04
C PRO A 37 6.92 11.97 -7.24
N ARG A 38 6.59 13.26 -7.08
CA ARG A 38 6.66 14.26 -8.16
C ARG A 38 8.05 14.36 -8.79
N GLY A 39 9.12 14.37 -7.96
CA GLY A 39 10.50 14.45 -8.44
C GLY A 39 11.03 13.21 -9.16
N LYS A 40 10.24 12.12 -9.24
CA LYS A 40 10.62 10.89 -9.97
C LYS A 40 9.81 10.69 -11.25
N LEU A 41 8.91 11.61 -11.59
CA LEU A 41 8.10 11.52 -12.80
C LEU A 41 8.91 11.99 -14.01
N THR A 42 8.80 11.26 -15.12
CA THR A 42 9.27 11.76 -16.41
C THR A 42 8.31 12.82 -16.96
N PRO A 43 8.73 13.69 -17.90
CA PRO A 43 7.85 14.69 -18.49
C PRO A 43 6.55 14.11 -19.09
N ASP A 44 6.62 12.91 -19.67
CA ASP A 44 5.44 12.20 -20.17
C ASP A 44 4.51 11.72 -19.05
N GLN A 45 5.07 11.22 -17.96
CA GLN A 45 4.30 10.81 -16.79
C GLN A 45 3.64 11.99 -16.09
N VAL A 46 4.29 13.16 -16.07
CA VAL A 46 3.68 14.41 -15.57
C VAL A 46 2.42 14.74 -16.38
N ARG A 47 2.50 14.75 -17.71
CA ARG A 47 1.34 14.99 -18.57
C ARG A 47 0.21 13.99 -18.32
N LYS A 48 0.52 12.70 -18.13
CA LYS A 48 -0.46 11.66 -17.79
C LYS A 48 -1.12 11.93 -16.44
N VAL A 49 -0.34 12.30 -15.43
CA VAL A 49 -0.86 12.67 -14.09
C VAL A 49 -1.78 13.89 -14.18
N ASP A 50 -1.40 14.91 -14.94
CA ASP A 50 -2.20 16.13 -15.09
C ASP A 50 -3.51 15.85 -15.83
N ALA A 51 -3.46 15.02 -16.88
CA ALA A 51 -4.66 14.55 -17.56
C ALA A 51 -5.58 13.73 -16.63
N LEU A 52 -5.01 12.85 -15.78
CA LEU A 52 -5.79 12.08 -14.81
C LEU A 52 -6.42 12.97 -13.72
N LYS A 53 -5.71 14.00 -13.26
CA LYS A 53 -6.25 14.98 -12.31
C LYS A 53 -7.40 15.79 -12.89
N ALA A 54 -7.24 16.30 -14.12
CA ALA A 54 -8.31 17.02 -14.82
C ALA A 54 -9.51 16.09 -15.12
N GLY A 55 -9.24 14.80 -15.34
CA GLY A 55 -10.24 13.80 -15.63
C GLY A 55 -10.94 13.19 -14.40
N SER A 56 -10.44 13.39 -13.19
CA SER A 56 -11.04 12.76 -12.00
C SER A 56 -10.63 13.50 -10.71
N PRO A 57 -11.57 14.20 -10.07
CA PRO A 57 -11.35 14.78 -8.75
C PRO A 57 -10.93 13.72 -7.72
N ALA A 58 -11.52 12.52 -7.81
CA ALA A 58 -11.16 11.38 -6.95
C ALA A 58 -9.68 11.00 -7.09
N PHE A 59 -9.14 10.98 -8.32
CA PHE A 59 -7.71 10.72 -8.55
C PHE A 59 -6.83 11.82 -7.96
N ALA A 60 -7.23 13.08 -8.11
CA ALA A 60 -6.51 14.21 -7.54
C ALA A 60 -6.44 14.14 -6.01
N THR A 61 -7.56 13.86 -5.35
CA THR A 61 -7.65 13.66 -3.89
C THR A 61 -6.79 12.49 -3.44
N MET A 62 -6.93 11.33 -4.09
CA MET A 62 -6.17 10.12 -3.76
C MET A 62 -4.66 10.36 -3.88
N ARG A 63 -4.22 11.03 -4.95
CA ARG A 63 -2.81 11.36 -5.14
C ARG A 63 -2.32 12.37 -4.09
N SER A 64 -3.13 13.36 -3.73
CA SER A 64 -2.79 14.32 -2.68
C SER A 64 -2.54 13.62 -1.35
N LEU A 65 -3.48 12.76 -0.93
CA LEU A 65 -3.37 11.96 0.29
C LEU A 65 -2.15 11.04 0.26
N ALA A 66 -1.91 10.34 -0.86
CA ALA A 66 -0.75 9.47 -1.02
C ALA A 66 0.59 10.22 -0.90
N MET A 67 0.70 11.42 -1.48
CA MET A 67 1.92 12.23 -1.40
C MET A 67 2.15 12.77 0.00
N ARG A 68 1.10 13.21 0.70
CA ARG A 68 1.18 13.66 2.10
C ARG A 68 1.60 12.52 3.03
N PHE A 69 0.98 11.35 2.88
CA PHE A 69 1.31 10.16 3.66
C PHE A 69 2.76 9.72 3.43
N HIS A 70 3.21 9.70 2.17
CA HIS A 70 4.62 9.42 1.86
C HIS A 70 5.57 10.44 2.52
N GLY A 71 5.17 11.71 2.63
CA GLY A 71 5.93 12.72 3.36
C GLY A 71 6.10 12.36 4.83
N ILE A 72 5.02 11.98 5.51
CA ILE A 72 5.00 11.56 6.92
C ILE A 72 5.89 10.33 7.14
N LEU A 73 5.80 9.32 6.27
CA LEU A 73 6.66 8.13 6.38
C LEU A 73 8.16 8.46 6.23
N ARG A 74 8.51 9.52 5.49
CA ARG A 74 9.90 9.95 5.29
C ARG A 74 10.42 10.88 6.37
N SER A 75 9.56 11.68 6.99
CA SER A 75 9.98 12.66 8.00
C SER A 75 10.45 12.01 9.28
N ARG A 76 10.07 10.74 9.54
CA ARG A 76 10.31 10.05 10.83
C ARG A 76 9.62 10.74 12.02
N VAL A 77 8.68 11.65 11.75
CA VAL A 77 7.90 12.40 12.74
C VAL A 77 6.43 12.17 12.45
N ALA A 78 5.71 11.62 13.43
CA ALA A 78 4.32 11.16 13.27
C ALA A 78 3.27 12.22 13.61
N ASP A 79 3.66 13.45 13.99
CA ASP A 79 2.74 14.52 14.45
C ASP A 79 1.64 14.86 13.43
N SER A 80 1.94 14.77 12.15
CA SER A 80 0.99 15.04 11.07
C SER A 80 0.09 13.85 10.72
N LEU A 81 0.30 12.68 11.34
CA LEU A 81 -0.44 11.46 11.06
C LEU A 81 -1.92 11.53 11.47
N PRO A 82 -2.29 12.01 12.68
CA PRO A 82 -3.70 12.13 13.08
C PRO A 82 -4.50 13.00 12.11
N ALA A 83 -4.01 14.21 11.82
CA ALA A 83 -4.65 15.11 10.87
C ALA A 83 -4.79 14.51 9.46
N TRP A 84 -3.80 13.69 9.04
CA TRP A 84 -3.91 12.97 7.77
C TRP A 84 -4.98 11.87 7.80
N ILE A 85 -5.13 11.16 8.92
CA ILE A 85 -6.17 10.13 9.10
C ILE A 85 -7.55 10.77 9.03
N ASP A 86 -7.77 11.88 9.74
CA ASP A 86 -9.05 12.60 9.75
C ASP A 86 -9.42 13.05 8.32
N ASP A 87 -8.50 13.72 7.63
CA ASP A 87 -8.69 14.13 6.23
C ASP A 87 -9.00 12.95 5.30
N ALA A 88 -8.43 11.78 5.56
CA ALA A 88 -8.65 10.58 4.75
C ALA A 88 -10.01 9.92 5.04
N ILE A 89 -10.50 10.01 6.29
CA ILE A 89 -11.81 9.51 6.71
C ILE A 89 -12.94 10.38 6.16
N GLU A 90 -12.74 11.71 6.11
CA GLU A 90 -13.71 12.68 5.57
C GLU A 90 -13.85 12.61 4.04
N THR A 91 -13.08 11.76 3.35
CA THR A 91 -13.26 11.58 1.91
C THR A 91 -14.43 10.64 1.58
N ASP A 92 -15.09 10.87 0.45
CA ASP A 92 -16.08 9.92 -0.10
C ASP A 92 -15.45 8.68 -0.76
N LEU A 93 -14.14 8.49 -0.63
CA LEU A 93 -13.40 7.41 -1.29
C LEU A 93 -13.35 6.19 -0.38
N ALA A 94 -14.35 5.31 -0.48
CA ALA A 94 -14.48 4.12 0.38
C ALA A 94 -13.19 3.28 0.59
N PRO A 95 -12.33 3.05 -0.42
CA PRO A 95 -11.05 2.36 -0.21
C PRO A 95 -10.09 3.13 0.72
N ILE A 96 -10.04 4.47 0.59
CA ILE A 96 -9.21 5.35 1.41
C ILE A 96 -9.75 5.45 2.83
N VAL A 97 -11.06 5.61 3.00
CA VAL A 97 -11.71 5.62 4.33
C VAL A 97 -11.43 4.31 5.07
N ARG A 98 -11.55 3.16 4.39
CA ARG A 98 -11.24 1.85 5.00
C ARG A 98 -9.79 1.73 5.40
N PHE A 99 -8.88 2.21 4.56
CA PHE A 99 -7.44 2.25 4.88
C PHE A 99 -7.19 3.13 6.11
N ALA A 100 -7.72 4.35 6.14
CA ALA A 100 -7.55 5.30 7.23
C ALA A 100 -8.11 4.76 8.56
N ARG A 101 -9.27 4.13 8.55
CA ARG A 101 -9.84 3.48 9.75
C ARG A 101 -8.98 2.34 10.28
N THR A 102 -8.42 1.53 9.38
CA THR A 102 -7.51 0.44 9.76
C THR A 102 -6.23 1.01 10.37
N LEU A 103 -5.68 2.05 9.73
CA LEU A 103 -4.50 2.76 10.20
C LEU A 103 -4.73 3.38 11.59
N ASN A 104 -5.90 3.99 11.80
CA ASN A 104 -6.28 4.57 13.09
C ASN A 104 -6.41 3.52 14.20
N ARG A 105 -6.98 2.36 13.88
CA ARG A 105 -7.05 1.25 14.85
C ARG A 105 -5.66 0.78 15.28
N ASP A 106 -4.72 0.77 14.35
CA ASP A 106 -3.36 0.29 14.56
C ASP A 106 -2.37 1.48 14.79
N TYR A 107 -2.87 2.63 15.26
CA TYR A 107 -2.16 3.91 15.32
C TYR A 107 -0.79 3.81 16.01
N ASP A 108 -0.72 3.23 17.21
CA ASP A 108 0.54 3.12 17.96
C ASP A 108 1.59 2.30 17.20
N SER A 109 1.16 1.25 16.50
CA SER A 109 2.05 0.43 15.69
C SER A 109 2.59 1.22 14.49
N VAL A 110 1.75 2.03 13.85
CA VAL A 110 2.14 2.86 12.71
C VAL A 110 3.04 4.02 13.15
N LYS A 111 2.71 4.67 14.26
CA LYS A 111 3.55 5.70 14.88
C LYS A 111 4.95 5.16 15.19
N ASN A 112 5.01 4.02 15.86
CA ASN A 112 6.27 3.34 16.14
C ASN A 112 7.04 2.99 14.86
N ALA A 113 6.36 2.50 13.82
CA ALA A 113 6.99 2.21 12.53
C ALA A 113 7.58 3.45 11.84
N ILE A 114 7.02 4.64 12.08
CA ILE A 114 7.54 5.91 11.55
C ILE A 114 8.76 6.37 12.36
N GLU A 115 8.61 6.46 13.68
CA GLU A 115 9.61 7.05 14.59
C GLU A 115 10.82 6.14 14.79
N MET A 116 10.61 4.83 14.81
CA MET A 116 11.66 3.88 15.11
C MET A 116 12.53 3.55 13.89
N SER A 117 13.83 3.39 14.14
CA SER A 117 14.80 2.99 13.11
C SER A 117 14.73 1.49 12.78
N TRP A 118 14.20 0.66 13.68
CA TRP A 118 14.07 -0.78 13.50
C TRP A 118 12.78 -1.17 12.78
N SER A 119 12.91 -2.06 11.80
CA SER A 119 11.78 -2.68 11.10
C SER A 119 11.69 -4.17 11.45
N ASN A 120 10.48 -4.71 11.41
CA ASN A 120 10.26 -6.16 11.54
C ASN A 120 10.77 -6.98 10.34
N SER A 121 11.39 -6.34 9.34
CA SER A 121 11.84 -6.98 8.10
C SER A 121 12.82 -8.11 8.34
N GLN A 122 13.75 -7.96 9.29
CA GLN A 122 14.71 -9.01 9.63
C GLN A 122 14.01 -10.23 10.26
N ALA A 123 13.09 -9.98 11.19
CA ALA A 123 12.32 -11.04 11.84
C ALA A 123 11.43 -11.77 10.83
N GLU A 124 10.76 -11.03 9.94
CA GLU A 124 9.95 -11.58 8.86
C GLU A 124 10.78 -12.44 7.90
N GLY A 125 12.00 -12.00 7.56
CA GLY A 125 12.95 -12.78 6.78
C GLY A 125 13.32 -14.12 7.43
N GLN A 126 13.60 -14.11 8.74
CA GLN A 126 13.88 -15.35 9.48
C GLN A 126 12.66 -16.27 9.56
N ILE A 127 11.46 -15.71 9.79
CA ILE A 127 10.21 -16.47 9.78
C ILE A 127 9.95 -17.08 8.40
N ASN A 128 10.23 -16.34 7.32
CA ASN A 128 10.05 -16.86 5.97
C ASN A 128 11.05 -17.99 5.67
N ARG A 129 12.32 -17.85 6.06
CA ARG A 129 13.33 -18.92 5.96
C ARG A 129 12.91 -20.17 6.72
N LEU A 130 12.43 -20.00 7.95
CA LEU A 130 11.88 -21.08 8.76
C LEU A 130 10.70 -21.77 8.06
N LYS A 131 9.73 -21.00 7.56
CA LYS A 131 8.56 -21.52 6.83
C LYS A 131 8.97 -22.28 5.57
N THR A 132 9.94 -21.78 4.82
CA THR A 132 10.48 -22.46 3.63
C THR A 132 11.11 -23.79 4.00
N LEU A 133 11.95 -23.82 5.04
CA LEU A 133 12.58 -25.07 5.49
C LEU A 133 11.54 -26.10 5.95
N LYS A 134 10.55 -25.66 6.74
CA LYS A 134 9.45 -26.53 7.17
C LYS A 134 8.65 -27.09 5.99
N ARG A 135 8.38 -26.28 4.95
CA ARG A 135 7.69 -26.72 3.73
C ARG A 135 8.52 -27.69 2.89
N ALA A 136 9.81 -27.46 2.73
CA ALA A 136 10.72 -28.38 2.04
C ALA A 136 10.80 -29.75 2.72
N MET A 137 10.50 -29.80 4.02
CA MET A 137 10.48 -31.01 4.84
C MET A 137 9.06 -31.57 5.06
N TYR A 138 8.10 -31.16 4.24
CA TYR A 138 6.69 -31.60 4.32
C TYR A 138 6.06 -31.42 5.71
N GLY A 139 6.50 -30.41 6.46
CA GLY A 139 6.01 -30.13 7.81
C GLY A 139 6.59 -31.02 8.91
N ARG A 140 7.45 -32.00 8.58
CA ARG A 140 7.96 -33.03 9.52
C ARG A 140 9.24 -32.66 10.27
N ALA A 141 9.69 -31.41 10.17
CA ALA A 141 10.89 -30.97 10.86
C ALA A 141 10.63 -30.70 12.35
N SER A 142 11.34 -31.39 13.25
CA SER A 142 11.30 -31.11 14.69
C SER A 142 12.01 -29.78 15.02
N PRO A 143 11.76 -29.18 16.20
CA PRO A 143 12.46 -27.98 16.63
C PRO A 143 14.00 -28.10 16.62
N GLU A 144 14.53 -29.26 17.03
CA GLU A 144 15.97 -29.55 17.02
C GLU A 144 16.53 -29.55 15.60
N LEU A 145 15.81 -30.17 14.66
CA LEU A 145 16.21 -30.26 13.25
C LEU A 145 16.13 -28.90 12.55
N LEU A 146 15.13 -28.09 12.89
CA LEU A 146 15.04 -26.70 12.43
C LEU A 146 16.19 -25.86 12.98
N ARG A 147 16.51 -26.00 14.27
CA ARG A 147 17.63 -25.31 14.93
C ARG A 147 18.97 -25.66 14.26
N ALA A 148 19.22 -26.94 13.99
CA ALA A 148 20.43 -27.42 13.33
C ALA A 148 20.63 -26.86 11.91
N ARG A 149 19.54 -26.59 11.18
CA ARG A 149 19.60 -26.07 9.80
C ARG A 149 19.52 -24.54 9.72
N MET A 150 19.01 -23.88 10.76
CA MET A 150 18.89 -22.43 10.80
C MET A 150 20.11 -21.73 11.36
N LEU A 151 20.74 -22.29 12.39
CA LEU A 151 21.90 -21.69 13.05
C LEU A 151 23.20 -22.00 12.29
N PRO A 152 24.14 -21.06 12.20
CA PRO A 152 25.50 -21.36 11.73
C PRO A 152 26.13 -22.41 12.66
N PHE A 153 26.84 -23.39 12.09
CA PHE A 153 27.66 -24.28 12.90
C PHE A 153 28.70 -23.45 13.66
N ARG A 154 28.63 -23.46 14.99
CA ARG A 154 29.72 -22.95 15.81
C ARG A 154 30.85 -23.97 15.69
N HIS A 155 31.87 -23.65 14.90
CA HIS A 155 33.15 -24.34 15.03
C HIS A 155 33.72 -23.96 16.40
N THR A 156 33.66 -24.88 17.35
CA THR A 156 34.45 -24.80 18.57
C THR A 156 35.91 -24.98 18.16
N ASN A 157 36.74 -23.94 18.34
CA ASN A 157 38.19 -24.08 18.38
C ASN A 157 38.60 -24.64 19.74
#